data_AF-A0A4Q2YW16-F1
#
_entry.id   AF-A0A4Q2YW16-F1
#
_cell.length_a   1.000
_cell.length_b   1.000
_cell.length_c   1.000
_cell.angle_alpha   90.00
_cell.angle_beta   90.00
_cell.angle_gamma   90.00
#
_symmetry.space_group_name_H-M   'P 1'
#
loop_
_entity.id
_entity.type
_entity.pdbx_description
1 polymer ?
#
loop_
_entity_poly.entity_id
_entity_poly.type
_entity_poly.pdbx_seq_one_letter_code
_entity_poly.pdbx_strand_id
1 'polypeptide(L)'
;MIDNDLPPRLATALHTVFEADGDEVVALRVKFGRSNLKDEEWIPELGDEGRWAVISADMRIAKRKPSRELFIRQGLVGFFLSPSLQKRPLFIRPPAL
;
A
#
# COMPACT_ATOMS: atom_id res chain seq x y z
N MET A 1 -1.05 3.43 4.13
CA MET A 1 -1.52 2.07 3.80
C MET A 1 -0.46 1.33 2.96
N ILE A 2 -0.09 0.12 3.35
CA ILE A 2 0.77 -0.79 2.57
C ILE A 2 -0.08 -1.92 1.98
N ASP A 3 -0.11 -2.04 0.66
CA ASP A 3 -0.88 -3.05 -0.05
C ASP A 3 -0.37 -4.49 0.21
N ASN A 4 -1.20 -5.48 -0.07
CA ASN A 4 -0.96 -6.89 0.24
C ASN A 4 0.10 -7.55 -0.64
N ASP A 5 0.41 -6.95 -1.79
CA ASP A 5 1.49 -7.37 -2.66
C ASP A 5 2.89 -6.93 -2.17
N LEU A 6 2.93 -6.14 -1.09
CA LEU A 6 4.14 -5.80 -0.35
C LEU A 6 4.19 -6.55 1.00
N PRO A 7 5.40 -6.80 1.55
CA PRO A 7 5.52 -7.48 2.84
C PRO A 7 4.95 -6.65 4.00
N PRO A 8 4.18 -7.26 4.92
CA PRO A 8 3.61 -6.56 6.10
C PRO A 8 4.65 -5.85 6.97
N ARG A 9 5.86 -6.42 7.07
CA ARG A 9 6.98 -5.81 7.81
C ARG A 9 7.39 -4.43 7.31
N LEU A 10 7.09 -4.10 6.04
CA LEU A 10 7.30 -2.76 5.52
C LEU A 10 6.38 -1.75 6.22
N ALA A 11 5.12 -2.13 6.49
CA ALA A 11 4.21 -1.30 7.27
C ALA A 11 4.74 -1.11 8.69
N THR A 12 5.17 -2.18 9.36
CA THR A 12 5.76 -2.10 10.71
C THR A 12 6.95 -1.16 10.74
N ALA A 13 7.91 -1.32 9.82
CA ALA A 13 9.11 -0.49 9.78
C ALA A 13 8.81 0.98 9.52
N LEU A 14 7.89 1.28 8.59
CA LEU A 14 7.49 2.65 8.30
C LEU A 14 6.66 3.26 9.43
N HIS A 15 5.78 2.49 10.08
CA HIS A 15 5.00 2.99 11.20
C HIS A 15 5.91 3.46 12.34
N THR A 16 6.98 2.72 12.65
CA THR A 16 7.97 3.14 13.64
C THR A 16 8.61 4.51 13.33
N VAL A 17 8.65 4.91 12.06
CA VAL A 17 9.19 6.22 11.66
C VAL A 17 8.15 7.34 11.81
N PHE A 18 6.90 7.06 11.46
CA PHE A 18 5.84 8.08 11.35
C PHE A 18 4.93 8.18 12.58
N GLU A 19 4.96 7.19 13.49
CA GLU A 19 4.09 7.16 14.66
C GLU A 19 4.31 8.35 15.61
N ALA A 20 5.53 8.87 15.67
CA ALA A 20 5.88 10.03 16.48
C ALA A 20 5.18 11.32 16.01
N ASP A 21 4.83 11.40 14.72
CA ASP A 21 4.09 12.51 14.11
C ASP A 21 2.56 12.30 14.20
N GLY A 22 2.11 11.19 14.80
CA GLY A 22 0.70 10.81 14.91
C GLY A 22 0.13 10.14 13.66
N ASP A 23 0.98 9.79 12.69
CA ASP A 23 0.58 9.14 11.45
C ASP A 23 0.54 7.61 11.57
N GLU A 24 -0.48 7.01 10.97
CA GLU A 24 -0.65 5.56 10.93
C GLU A 24 -0.08 4.97 9.63
N VAL A 25 0.75 3.93 9.77
CA VAL A 25 1.15 3.10 8.63
C VAL A 25 0.78 1.64 8.90
N VAL A 26 -0.30 1.20 8.27
CA VAL A 26 -0.84 -0.16 8.45
C VAL A 26 -0.79 -0.94 7.13
N ALA A 27 -0.64 -2.27 7.23
CA ALA A 27 -0.78 -3.18 6.09
C ALA A 27 -2.26 -3.47 5.83
N LEU A 28 -2.66 -3.58 4.56
CA LEU A 28 -4.06 -3.74 4.17
C LEU A 28 -4.72 -4.95 4.85
N ARG A 29 -4.07 -6.12 4.81
CA ARG A 29 -4.57 -7.32 5.51
C ARG A 29 -4.73 -7.17 7.01
N VAL A 30 -3.98 -6.27 7.65
CA VAL A 30 -4.05 -6.04 9.09
C VAL A 30 -5.26 -5.16 9.40
N LYS A 31 -5.42 -4.04 8.70
CA LYS A 31 -6.56 -3.12 8.89
C LYS A 31 -7.90 -3.83 8.68
N PHE A 32 -7.99 -4.67 7.64
CA PHE A 32 -9.24 -5.31 7.22
C PHE A 32 -9.36 -6.79 7.66
N GLY A 33 -8.36 -7.34 8.35
CA GLY A 33 -8.37 -8.72 8.87
C GLY A 33 -8.34 -9.85 7.83
N ARG A 34 -8.17 -9.56 6.53
CA ARG A 34 -8.13 -10.55 5.44
C ARG A 34 -7.31 -10.08 4.23
N SER A 35 -6.80 -11.01 3.43
CA SER A 35 -5.87 -10.72 2.33
C SER A 35 -6.50 -10.56 0.95
N ASN A 36 -7.71 -11.10 0.73
CA ASN A 36 -8.34 -11.19 -0.59
C ASN A 36 -9.41 -10.10 -0.78
N LEU A 37 -9.02 -8.85 -0.55
CA LEU A 37 -9.91 -7.69 -0.72
C LEU A 37 -9.90 -7.25 -2.18
N LYS A 38 -11.08 -6.98 -2.72
CA LYS A 38 -11.22 -6.32 -4.01
C LYS A 38 -11.04 -4.81 -3.84
N ASP A 39 -10.57 -4.15 -4.90
CA ASP A 39 -10.41 -2.69 -4.95
C ASP A 39 -11.70 -1.96 -4.55
N GLU A 40 -12.86 -2.48 -4.95
CA GLU A 40 -14.18 -1.92 -4.63
C GLU A 40 -14.58 -2.05 -3.16
N GLU A 41 -13.89 -2.88 -2.37
CA GLU A 41 -14.14 -3.06 -0.94
C GLU A 41 -13.31 -2.09 -0.10
N TRP A 42 -12.01 -1.97 -0.36
CA TRP A 42 -11.12 -1.23 0.53
C TRP A 42 -10.88 0.24 0.12
N ILE A 43 -10.92 0.56 -1.18
CA ILE A 43 -10.68 1.95 -1.65
C ILE A 43 -11.75 2.91 -1.10
N PRO A 44 -13.07 2.58 -1.12
CA PRO A 44 -14.08 3.48 -0.57
C PRO A 44 -13.91 3.70 0.93
N GLU A 45 -13.62 2.65 1.70
CA GLU A 45 -13.45 2.75 3.14
C GLU A 45 -12.29 3.68 3.52
N LEU A 46 -11.15 3.59 2.82
CA LEU A 46 -10.05 4.55 3.00
C LEU A 46 -10.42 5.96 2.52
N GLY A 47 -11.22 6.07 1.46
CA GLY A 47 -11.73 7.36 0.98
C GLY A 47 -12.58 8.07 2.04
N ASP A 48 -13.50 7.34 2.66
CA ASP A 48 -14.41 7.84 3.68
C ASP A 48 -13.68 8.25 4.96
N GLU A 49 -12.62 7.53 5.35
CA GLU A 49 -11.72 7.92 6.44
C GLU A 49 -10.88 9.17 6.10
N GLY A 50 -10.53 9.33 4.82
CA GLY A 50 -9.75 10.45 4.30
C GLY A 50 -8.26 10.41 4.68
N ARG A 51 -7.48 11.27 4.00
CA ARG A 51 -6.03 11.47 4.22
C ARG A 51 -5.13 10.23 4.05
N TRP A 52 -5.61 9.19 3.37
CA TRP A 52 -4.80 8.00 3.12
C TRP A 52 -3.91 8.12 1.89
N ALA A 53 -2.66 7.67 2.05
CA ALA A 53 -1.78 7.29 0.96
C ALA A 53 -1.60 5.77 0.92
N VAL A 54 -1.51 5.21 -0.29
CA VAL A 54 -1.33 3.78 -0.55
C VAL A 54 0.01 3.54 -1.24
N ILE A 55 0.81 2.61 -0.72
CA ILE A 55 2.01 2.10 -1.38
C ILE A 55 1.72 0.69 -1.89
N SER A 56 1.92 0.46 -3.19
CA SER A 56 1.59 -0.81 -3.86
C SER A 56 2.60 -1.13 -4.96
N ALA A 57 2.82 -2.42 -5.24
CA ALA A 57 3.50 -2.87 -6.46
C ALA A 57 2.49 -3.19 -7.60
N ASP A 58 1.18 -3.14 -7.34
CA ASP A 58 0.14 -3.48 -8.31
C ASP A 58 -0.22 -2.27 -9.17
N MET A 59 0.55 -2.10 -10.24
CA MET A 59 0.29 -1.08 -11.26
C MET A 59 -1.08 -1.22 -11.92
N ARG A 60 -1.81 -2.34 -11.76
CA ARG A 60 -3.15 -2.49 -12.34
C ARG A 60 -4.15 -1.53 -11.70
N ILE A 61 -4.02 -1.23 -10.40
CA ILE A 61 -4.85 -0.23 -9.73
C ILE A 61 -4.69 1.13 -10.42
N ALA A 62 -3.44 1.53 -10.69
CA ALA A 62 -3.14 2.80 -11.33
C ALA A 62 -3.43 2.85 -12.84
N LYS A 63 -3.49 1.69 -13.52
CA LYS A 63 -3.61 1.60 -15.00
C LYS A 63 -4.99 1.22 -15.50
N ARG A 64 -5.76 0.44 -14.74
CA ARG A 64 -7.09 -0.02 -15.16
C ARG A 64 -8.13 1.03 -14.81
N LYS A 65 -8.97 1.38 -15.79
CA LYS A 65 -9.95 2.46 -15.67
C LYS A 65 -10.84 2.35 -14.41
N PRO A 66 -11.45 1.19 -14.06
CA PRO A 66 -12.35 1.11 -12.92
C PRO A 66 -11.67 1.45 -11.58
N SER A 67 -10.58 0.76 -11.25
CA SER A 67 -9.83 1.00 -10.00
C SER A 67 -9.23 2.40 -9.97
N ARG A 68 -8.67 2.88 -11.08
CA ARG A 68 -8.07 4.22 -11.18
C ARG A 68 -9.10 5.32 -10.93
N GLU A 69 -10.28 5.22 -11.55
CA GLU A 69 -11.36 6.20 -11.36
C GLU A 69 -11.88 6.18 -9.92
N LEU A 70 -12.02 5.00 -9.32
CA LEU A 70 -12.40 4.85 -7.92
C LEU A 70 -11.37 5.50 -6.99
N PHE A 71 -10.09 5.24 -7.21
CA PHE A 71 -8.98 5.79 -6.41
C PHE A 71 -8.94 7.33 -6.47
N ILE A 72 -9.11 7.90 -7.66
CA ILE A 72 -9.17 9.36 -7.87
C ILE A 72 -10.42 9.95 -7.20
N ARG A 73 -11.59 9.32 -7.40
CA ARG A 73 -12.86 9.79 -6.82
C ARG A 73 -12.82 9.82 -5.30
N GLN A 74 -12.14 8.85 -4.69
CA GLN A 74 -11.97 8.75 -3.24
C GLN A 74 -10.82 9.63 -2.69
N GLY A 75 -10.18 10.45 -3.54
CA GLY A 75 -9.16 11.40 -3.10
C GLY A 75 -7.88 10.76 -2.55
N LEU A 76 -7.63 9.48 -2.86
CA LEU A 76 -6.46 8.76 -2.36
C LEU A 76 -5.19 9.16 -3.11
N VAL A 77 -4.06 9.15 -2.41
CA VAL A 77 -2.72 9.31 -3.00
C VAL A 77 -2.08 7.92 -3.19
N GLY A 78 -1.54 7.64 -4.37
CA GLY A 78 -0.99 6.33 -4.71
C GLY A 78 0.49 6.38 -5.09
N PHE A 79 1.32 5.62 -4.38
CA PHE A 79 2.74 5.38 -4.69
C PHE A 79 2.89 3.97 -5.24
N PHE A 80 3.04 3.86 -6.56
CA PHE A 80 3.16 2.58 -7.23
C PHE A 80 4.60 2.28 -7.63
N LEU A 81 5.12 1.13 -7.21
CA LEU A 81 6.47 0.71 -7.56
C LEU A 81 6.59 0.46 -9.06
N SER A 82 7.64 1.01 -9.67
CA SER A 82 7.92 0.79 -11.09
C SER A 82 8.15 -0.69 -11.38
N PRO A 83 7.90 -1.17 -12.62
CA PRO A 83 8.08 -2.58 -12.97
C PRO A 83 9.48 -3.13 -12.69
N SER A 84 10.52 -2.28 -12.71
CA SER A 84 11.89 -2.68 -12.40
C SER A 84 12.12 -2.94 -10.90
N LEU A 85 11.39 -2.25 -10.02
CA LEU A 85 11.47 -2.45 -8.57
C LEU A 85 10.64 -3.64 -8.10
N GLN A 86 9.51 -3.94 -8.76
CA GLN A 86 8.65 -5.09 -8.41
C GLN A 86 9.37 -6.44 -8.44
N LYS A 87 10.38 -6.58 -9.32
CA LYS A 87 11.14 -7.82 -9.49
C LYS A 87 12.36 -7.91 -8.58
N ARG A 88 12.66 -6.84 -7.81
CA ARG A 88 13.84 -6.82 -6.96
C ARG A 88 13.49 -7.32 -5.56
N PRO A 89 14.41 -8.07 -4.92
CA PRO A 89 14.26 -8.39 -3.51
C PRO A 89 14.29 -7.08 -2.70
N LEU A 90 13.38 -6.96 -1.73
CA LEU A 90 13.35 -5.80 -0.83
C LEU A 90 14.59 -5.71 0.07
N PHE A 91 15.26 -6.84 0.31
CA PHE A 91 16.51 -6.89 1.07
C PHE A 91 17.51 -7.73 0.29
N ILE A 92 18.68 -7.16 0.04
CA ILE A 92 19.84 -7.89 -0.47
C ILE A 92 20.64 -8.27 0.77
N ARG A 93 20.79 -9.57 1.03
CA ARG A 93 21.69 -10.01 2.08
C ARG A 93 23.12 -9.70 1.61
N PRO A 94 23.91 -8.89 2.34
CA PRO A 94 25.30 -8.71 1.98
C PRO A 94 26.01 -10.08 2.04
N PRO A 95 27.05 -10.31 1.20
CA PRO A 95 27.86 -11.51 1.31
C PRO A 95 28.36 -11.64 2.76
N ALA A 96 28.39 -12.87 3.28
CA ALA A 96 28.98 -13.13 4.58
C ALA A 96 30.44 -12.65 4.55
N LEU A 97 30.83 -11.86 5.56
CA LEU A 97 32.21 -11.48 5.81
C LEU A 97 33.06 -12.71 6.16
#